data_AF-A0AAD7MH91-F1
#
_entry.id   AF-A0AAD7MH91-F1
#
_cell.length_a   1.000
_cell.length_b   1.000
_cell.length_c   1.000
_cell.angle_alpha   90.00
_cell.angle_beta   90.00
_cell.angle_gamma   90.00
#
_symmetry.space_group_name_H-M   'P 1'
#
loop_
_entity.id
_entity.type
_entity.pdbx_description
1 polymer ?
#
loop_
_entity_poly.entity_id
_entity_poly.type
_entity_poly.pdbx_seq_one_letter_code
_entity_poly.pdbx_strand_id
1 'polypeptide(L)'
;WQTRFQPAVVAHITSPSLPTFTPSITRILLVANTPELALSTLAATFALFVSEIAVYTAFGLLVVPGYITYKHRTLNLEAKVNQQWSQELGAAGRLTIQSVLGCCGYFSPFVEATVSATCYSRSILPGCKQQFLEFQEKALTRWYIISFGLVPVHIAIMAAGLLCSNHVTYRFGKGMMPKAYRESRAVVMNPEQYAR
;
A
#
# COMPACT_ATOMS: atom_id res chain seq x y z
N TRP A 1 44.38 -8.10 -47.82
CA TRP A 1 43.67 -9.39 -47.76
C TRP A 1 42.69 -9.36 -46.61
N GLN A 2 41.43 -9.71 -46.94
CA GLN A 2 40.28 -10.03 -46.08
C GLN A 2 39.42 -8.93 -45.42
N THR A 3 38.30 -8.76 -46.11
CA THR A 3 37.00 -8.15 -45.84
C THR A 3 36.17 -8.88 -44.77
N ARG A 4 35.59 -8.09 -43.86
CA ARG A 4 34.17 -8.04 -43.44
C ARG A 4 33.35 -9.34 -43.52
N PHE A 5 33.00 -9.90 -42.36
CA PHE A 5 31.88 -10.83 -42.16
C PHE A 5 30.73 -10.13 -41.41
N GLN A 6 29.58 -10.01 -42.07
CA GLN A 6 28.28 -9.83 -41.41
C GLN A 6 27.78 -11.18 -40.90
N PRO A 7 26.79 -11.20 -39.98
CA PRO A 7 25.51 -11.78 -40.44
C PRO A 7 24.23 -11.11 -39.92
N ALA A 8 23.24 -11.17 -40.81
CA ALA A 8 21.84 -11.58 -40.61
C ALA A 8 20.85 -10.72 -39.80
N VAL A 9 20.10 -9.93 -40.58
CA VAL A 9 18.63 -9.83 -40.69
C VAL A 9 17.78 -10.75 -39.77
N VAL A 10 17.07 -10.09 -38.86
CA VAL A 10 15.65 -10.20 -38.44
C VAL A 10 14.84 -11.45 -38.83
N ALA A 11 14.28 -12.14 -37.83
CA ALA A 11 13.05 -12.91 -37.95
C ALA A 11 12.12 -12.64 -36.74
N HIS A 12 10.89 -12.24 -37.07
CA HIS A 12 9.75 -11.92 -36.21
C HIS A 12 9.22 -13.15 -35.44
N ILE A 13 8.87 -12.99 -34.16
CA ILE A 13 7.72 -13.68 -33.54
C ILE A 13 6.97 -12.67 -32.64
N THR A 14 5.66 -12.61 -32.88
CA THR A 14 4.62 -11.75 -32.32
C THR A 14 4.16 -12.14 -30.89
N SER A 15 3.93 -11.11 -30.05
CA SER A 15 3.08 -10.89 -28.82
C SER A 15 2.20 -12.01 -28.18
N PRO A 16 1.64 -11.89 -26.93
CA PRO A 16 1.49 -10.71 -26.04
C PRO A 16 1.74 -10.90 -24.50
N SER A 17 1.70 -9.78 -23.76
CA SER A 17 1.44 -9.61 -22.31
C SER A 17 2.45 -10.07 -21.23
N LEU A 18 3.47 -9.26 -20.96
CA LEU A 18 4.08 -9.04 -19.62
C LEU A 18 4.91 -7.74 -19.68
N PRO A 19 4.92 -6.86 -18.65
CA PRO A 19 5.66 -5.60 -18.72
C PRO A 19 7.17 -5.87 -18.62
N THR A 20 7.81 -6.00 -19.78
CA THR A 20 9.26 -6.18 -19.96
C THR A 20 10.00 -4.84 -19.88
N PHE A 21 9.90 -4.13 -18.75
CA PHE A 21 10.69 -2.90 -18.56
C PHE A 21 12.08 -3.15 -17.95
N THR A 22 12.46 -4.40 -17.67
CA THR A 22 13.66 -4.74 -16.89
C THR A 22 14.77 -5.61 -17.52
N PRO A 23 14.74 -6.09 -18.78
CA PRO A 23 15.90 -6.84 -19.31
C PRO A 23 16.99 -5.96 -19.97
N SER A 24 16.65 -4.75 -20.43
CA SER A 24 17.56 -3.93 -21.25
C SER A 24 18.58 -3.14 -20.41
N ILE A 25 18.14 -2.53 -19.32
CA ILE A 25 19.00 -1.70 -18.45
C ILE A 25 19.96 -2.57 -17.65
N THR A 26 19.49 -3.72 -17.16
CA THR A 26 20.27 -4.70 -16.38
C THR A 26 21.43 -5.29 -17.18
N ARG A 27 21.22 -5.58 -18.47
CA ARG A 27 22.28 -6.09 -19.37
C ARG A 27 23.36 -5.04 -19.65
N ILE A 28 22.98 -3.77 -19.76
CA ILE A 28 23.92 -2.66 -19.99
C ILE A 28 24.76 -2.40 -18.73
N LEU A 29 24.16 -2.48 -17.54
CA LEU A 29 24.87 -2.31 -16.26
C LEU A 29 25.81 -3.49 -15.93
N LEU A 30 25.46 -4.71 -16.31
CA LEU A 30 26.30 -5.90 -16.12
C LEU A 30 27.54 -5.91 -17.03
N VAL A 31 27.42 -5.38 -18.25
CA VAL A 31 28.54 -5.32 -19.21
C VAL A 31 29.48 -4.14 -18.92
N ALA A 32 28.98 -3.06 -18.32
CA ALA A 32 29.72 -1.82 -18.17
C ALA A 32 30.38 -1.60 -16.79
N ASN A 33 30.24 -2.52 -15.82
CA ASN A 33 30.49 -2.22 -14.42
C ASN A 33 31.18 -3.34 -13.62
N THR A 34 31.86 -3.00 -12.52
CA THR A 34 32.50 -3.97 -11.62
C THR A 34 31.44 -4.85 -10.92
N PRO A 35 31.75 -6.13 -10.62
CA PRO A 35 30.75 -7.08 -10.08
C PRO A 35 30.12 -6.62 -8.75
N GLU A 36 30.86 -5.87 -7.93
CA GLU A 36 30.37 -5.32 -6.66
C GLU A 36 29.32 -4.22 -6.87
N LEU A 37 29.49 -3.38 -7.89
CA LEU A 37 28.57 -2.28 -8.18
C LEU A 37 27.31 -2.81 -8.92
N ALA A 38 27.43 -3.91 -9.66
CA ALA A 38 26.29 -4.64 -10.19
C ALA A 38 25.44 -5.29 -9.07
N LEU A 39 26.08 -5.91 -8.07
CA LEU A 39 25.39 -6.59 -6.97
C LEU A 39 24.61 -5.60 -6.08
N SER A 40 25.20 -4.47 -5.73
CA SER A 40 24.53 -3.42 -4.94
C SER A 40 23.33 -2.79 -5.67
N THR A 41 23.45 -2.59 -6.98
CA THR A 41 22.34 -2.07 -7.81
C THR A 41 21.18 -3.06 -7.91
N LEU A 42 21.47 -4.36 -8.05
CA LEU A 42 20.44 -5.40 -8.05
C LEU A 42 19.76 -5.55 -6.68
N ALA A 43 20.53 -5.47 -5.59
CA ALA A 43 20.00 -5.53 -4.23
C ALA A 43 19.07 -4.34 -3.94
N ALA A 44 19.45 -3.12 -4.35
CA ALA A 44 18.64 -1.92 -4.16
C ALA A 44 17.34 -1.96 -4.97
N THR A 45 17.38 -2.40 -6.23
CA THR A 45 16.17 -2.50 -7.07
C THR A 45 15.22 -3.59 -6.59
N PHE A 46 15.74 -4.73 -6.11
CA PHE A 46 14.92 -5.78 -5.49
C PHE A 46 14.27 -5.30 -4.19
N ALA A 47 15.01 -4.61 -3.31
CA ALA A 47 14.46 -4.09 -2.06
C ALA A 47 13.32 -3.08 -2.30
N LEU A 48 13.49 -2.17 -3.27
CA LEU A 48 12.45 -1.21 -3.64
C LEU A 48 11.20 -1.92 -4.16
N PHE A 49 11.36 -2.89 -5.06
CA PHE A 49 10.24 -3.66 -5.61
C PHE A 49 9.43 -4.41 -4.52
N VAL A 50 10.12 -5.08 -3.60
CA VAL A 50 9.47 -5.79 -2.48
C VAL A 50 8.74 -4.81 -1.57
N SER A 51 9.36 -3.67 -1.25
CA SER A 51 8.74 -2.65 -0.41
C SER A 51 7.50 -2.03 -1.05
N GLU A 52 7.51 -1.84 -2.35
CA GLU A 52 6.40 -1.22 -3.08
C GLU A 52 5.19 -2.17 -3.15
N ILE A 53 5.40 -3.46 -3.41
CA ILE A 53 4.34 -4.49 -3.31
C ILE A 53 3.77 -4.56 -1.90
N ALA A 54 4.63 -4.53 -0.87
CA ALA A 54 4.17 -4.53 0.52
C ALA A 54 3.31 -3.31 0.86
N VAL A 55 3.65 -2.13 0.32
CA VAL A 55 2.87 -0.91 0.51
C VAL A 55 1.52 -0.97 -0.23
N TYR A 56 1.47 -1.48 -1.46
CA TYR A 56 0.21 -1.65 -2.20
C TYR A 56 -0.72 -2.68 -1.56
N THR A 57 -0.16 -3.80 -1.08
CA THR A 57 -0.95 -4.81 -0.35
C THR A 57 -1.46 -4.29 0.98
N ALA A 58 -0.63 -3.58 1.75
CA ALA A 58 -1.06 -2.91 2.98
C ALA A 58 -2.15 -1.87 2.72
N PHE A 59 -2.05 -1.11 1.62
CA PHE A 59 -3.07 -0.16 1.21
C PHE A 59 -4.43 -0.83 0.91
N GLY A 60 -4.42 -1.94 0.16
CA GLY A 60 -5.63 -2.72 -0.09
C GLY A 60 -6.26 -3.25 1.21
N LEU A 61 -5.43 -3.81 2.09
CA LEU A 61 -5.86 -4.32 3.41
C LEU A 61 -6.36 -3.23 4.35
N LEU A 62 -6.07 -1.95 4.09
CA LEU A 62 -6.53 -0.83 4.89
C LEU A 62 -7.83 -0.23 4.33
N VAL A 63 -7.90 -0.06 3.01
CA VAL A 63 -9.07 0.53 2.33
C VAL A 63 -10.28 -0.41 2.38
N VAL A 64 -10.09 -1.72 2.18
CA VAL A 64 -11.19 -2.69 2.18
C VAL A 64 -11.97 -2.71 3.50
N PRO A 65 -11.35 -2.95 4.68
CA PRO A 65 -12.08 -2.90 5.94
C PRO A 65 -12.55 -1.48 6.29
N GLY A 66 -11.83 -0.43 5.89
CA GLY A 66 -12.29 0.95 6.03
C GLY A 66 -13.61 1.24 5.31
N TYR A 67 -13.73 0.76 4.07
CA TYR A 67 -14.97 0.87 3.31
C TYR A 67 -16.10 0.00 3.86
N ILE A 68 -15.80 -1.24 4.26
CA ILE A 68 -16.79 -2.14 4.87
C ILE A 68 -17.35 -1.52 6.16
N THR A 69 -16.49 -1.02 7.05
CA THR A 69 -16.92 -0.39 8.31
C THR A 69 -17.75 0.88 8.08
N TYR A 70 -17.38 1.72 7.12
CA TYR A 70 -18.17 2.87 6.69
C TYR A 70 -19.55 2.47 6.16
N LYS A 71 -19.61 1.47 5.27
CA LYS A 71 -20.87 0.94 4.71
C LYS A 71 -21.74 0.32 5.81
N HIS A 72 -21.14 -0.37 6.77
CA HIS A 72 -21.88 -0.97 7.88
C HIS A 72 -22.56 0.08 8.76
N ARG A 73 -21.89 1.20 9.03
CA ARG A 73 -22.44 2.30 9.82
C ARG A 73 -23.58 3.02 9.10
N THR A 74 -23.38 3.33 7.82
CA THR A 74 -24.34 4.12 7.02
C THR A 74 -25.61 3.34 6.66
N LEU A 75 -25.49 2.02 6.46
CA LEU A 75 -26.64 1.16 6.14
C LEU A 75 -27.21 0.49 7.39
N ASN A 76 -28.33 1.03 7.90
CA ASN A 76 -29.20 0.51 8.96
C ASN A 76 -28.47 -0.37 10.00
N LEU A 77 -27.62 0.28 10.82
CA LEU A 77 -26.85 -0.38 11.87
C LEU A 77 -27.76 -1.09 12.87
N GLU A 78 -28.89 -0.48 13.21
CA GLU A 78 -29.85 -1.02 14.18
C GLU A 78 -30.41 -2.39 13.75
N ALA A 79 -30.84 -2.52 12.49
CA ALA A 79 -31.36 -3.79 11.98
C ALA A 79 -30.29 -4.89 11.98
N LYS A 80 -29.05 -4.55 11.61
CA LYS A 80 -27.92 -5.50 11.63
C LYS A 80 -27.60 -5.95 13.04
N VAL A 81 -27.54 -5.02 13.99
CA VAL A 81 -27.30 -5.34 15.41
C VAL A 81 -28.40 -6.25 15.97
N ASN A 82 -29.66 -6.01 15.61
CA ASN A 82 -30.78 -6.86 16.00
C ASN A 82 -30.70 -8.28 15.41
N GLN A 83 -30.34 -8.39 14.12
CA GLN A 83 -30.11 -9.67 13.48
C GLN A 83 -28.92 -10.40 14.10
N GLN A 84 -27.83 -9.68 14.35
CA GLN A 84 -26.62 -10.23 14.97
C GLN A 84 -26.94 -10.80 16.35
N TRP A 85 -27.71 -10.07 17.16
CA TRP A 85 -28.12 -10.52 18.48
C TRP A 85 -28.91 -11.82 18.44
N SER A 86 -29.92 -11.89 17.56
CA SER A 86 -30.86 -13.02 17.52
C SER A 86 -30.35 -14.25 16.78
N GLN A 87 -29.58 -14.08 15.71
CA GLN A 87 -29.18 -15.17 14.80
C GLN A 87 -27.71 -15.56 14.91
N GLU A 88 -26.81 -14.59 15.12
CA GLU A 88 -25.37 -14.84 15.04
C GLU A 88 -24.71 -15.00 16.42
N LEU A 89 -25.19 -14.27 17.42
CA LEU A 89 -24.67 -14.35 18.78
C LEU A 89 -25.23 -15.57 19.49
N GLY A 90 -24.38 -16.58 19.70
CA GLY A 90 -24.65 -17.68 20.63
C GLY A 90 -24.70 -17.22 22.10
N ALA A 91 -25.16 -18.11 22.99
CA ALA A 91 -25.33 -17.80 24.42
C ALA A 91 -24.04 -17.26 25.09
N ALA A 92 -22.88 -17.82 24.76
CA ALA A 92 -21.59 -17.33 25.31
C ALA A 92 -21.25 -15.90 24.87
N GLY A 93 -21.55 -15.55 23.61
CA GLY A 93 -21.33 -14.20 23.09
C GLY A 93 -22.24 -13.17 23.76
N ARG A 94 -23.53 -13.52 23.93
CA ARG A 94 -24.51 -12.69 24.64
C ARG A 94 -24.12 -12.47 26.10
N LEU A 95 -23.65 -13.51 26.79
CA LEU A 95 -23.20 -13.42 28.18
C LEU A 95 -21.97 -12.51 28.32
N THR A 96 -21.03 -12.57 27.37
CA THR A 96 -19.86 -11.68 27.36
C THR A 96 -20.26 -10.23 27.18
N ILE A 97 -21.21 -9.94 26.28
CA ILE A 97 -21.69 -8.58 26.07
C ILE A 97 -22.44 -8.08 27.30
N GLN A 98 -23.29 -8.92 27.90
CA GLN A 98 -24.03 -8.58 29.11
C GLN A 98 -23.11 -8.30 30.30
N SER A 99 -22.04 -9.08 30.47
CA SER A 99 -21.08 -8.87 31.56
C SER A 99 -20.21 -7.63 31.37
N VAL A 100 -19.82 -7.31 30.13
CA VAL A 100 -18.98 -6.14 29.83
C VAL A 100 -19.79 -4.83 29.85
N LEU A 101 -21.02 -4.84 29.31
CA LEU A 101 -21.86 -3.65 29.25
C LEU A 101 -22.67 -3.42 30.54
N GLY A 102 -22.80 -4.43 31.41
CA GLY A 102 -23.59 -4.33 32.64
C GLY A 102 -25.09 -4.21 32.37
N CYS A 103 -25.58 -4.95 31.38
CA CYS A 103 -26.97 -4.94 30.92
C CYS A 103 -27.55 -6.36 30.90
N CYS A 104 -28.88 -6.49 30.84
CA CYS A 104 -29.54 -7.80 30.89
C CYS A 104 -30.65 -7.92 29.84
N GLY A 105 -30.53 -8.94 28.98
CA GLY A 105 -31.42 -9.13 27.83
C GLY A 105 -31.28 -8.07 26.74
N TYR A 106 -32.00 -8.23 25.63
CA TYR A 106 -31.86 -7.30 24.50
C TYR A 106 -32.69 -6.03 24.70
N PHE A 107 -34.01 -6.18 24.82
CA PHE A 107 -34.94 -5.08 25.15
C PHE A 107 -35.23 -4.98 26.64
N SER A 108 -35.28 -6.12 27.32
CA SER A 108 -35.54 -6.23 28.75
C SER A 108 -34.98 -7.56 29.28
N PRO A 109 -34.83 -7.73 30.61
CA PRO A 109 -34.31 -8.97 31.22
C PRO A 109 -35.11 -10.23 30.88
N PHE A 110 -36.34 -10.09 30.38
CA PHE A 110 -37.24 -11.19 30.02
C PHE A 110 -37.06 -11.68 28.58
N VAL A 111 -36.46 -10.87 27.70
CA VAL A 111 -36.40 -11.14 26.26
C VAL A 111 -34.95 -11.44 25.86
N GLU A 112 -34.73 -12.69 25.47
CA GLU A 112 -33.48 -13.14 24.85
C GLU A 112 -32.22 -12.87 25.70
N ALA A 113 -32.39 -12.93 27.03
CA ALA A 113 -31.32 -12.83 28.02
C ALA A 113 -30.59 -14.16 28.21
N THR A 114 -29.29 -14.10 28.52
CA THR A 114 -28.53 -15.27 28.92
C THR A 114 -28.36 -15.20 30.43
N VAL A 115 -28.87 -16.21 31.13
CA VAL A 115 -28.92 -16.21 32.59
C VAL A 115 -27.50 -16.25 33.15
N SER A 116 -27.19 -15.34 34.07
CA SER A 116 -25.93 -15.27 34.80
C SER A 116 -26.18 -14.93 36.26
N ALA A 117 -25.14 -14.91 37.10
CA ALA A 117 -25.28 -14.55 38.51
C ALA A 117 -25.85 -13.13 38.72
N THR A 118 -25.65 -12.23 37.76
CA THR A 118 -26.12 -10.84 37.80
C THR A 118 -27.35 -10.58 36.92
N CYS A 119 -27.52 -11.34 35.83
CA CYS A 119 -28.64 -11.21 34.90
C CYS A 119 -29.64 -12.35 35.11
N TYR A 120 -30.78 -12.01 35.73
CA TYR A 120 -31.91 -12.90 35.97
C TYR A 120 -33.22 -12.14 35.74
N SER A 121 -34.34 -12.86 35.64
CA SER A 121 -35.64 -12.33 35.22
C SER A 121 -36.20 -11.20 36.09
N ARG A 122 -35.75 -11.02 37.34
CA ARG A 122 -36.17 -9.90 38.21
C ARG A 122 -35.06 -8.89 38.48
N SER A 123 -33.99 -8.89 37.69
CA SER A 123 -32.94 -7.88 37.84
C SER A 123 -33.47 -6.51 37.40
N ILE A 124 -32.99 -5.45 38.04
CA ILE A 124 -33.31 -4.05 37.68
C ILE A 124 -32.42 -3.50 36.55
N LEU A 125 -31.64 -4.36 35.88
CA LEU A 125 -30.71 -3.93 34.84
C LEU A 125 -31.46 -3.50 33.57
N PRO A 126 -30.94 -2.47 32.85
CA PRO A 126 -31.50 -2.05 31.57
C PRO A 126 -31.23 -3.07 30.47
N GLY A 127 -31.99 -2.99 29.38
CA GLY A 127 -31.76 -3.77 28.17
C GLY A 127 -30.46 -3.36 27.45
N CYS A 128 -29.78 -4.33 26.82
CA CYS A 128 -28.50 -4.12 26.17
C CYS A 128 -28.57 -3.36 24.83
N LYS A 129 -29.75 -3.25 24.19
CA LYS A 129 -29.88 -2.71 22.82
C LYS A 129 -29.21 -1.35 22.64
N GLN A 130 -29.54 -0.37 23.50
CA GLN A 130 -29.02 1.00 23.33
C GLN A 130 -27.50 1.05 23.53
N GLN A 131 -27.00 0.50 24.64
CA GLN A 131 -25.57 0.51 24.96
C GLN A 131 -24.76 -0.25 23.91
N PHE A 132 -25.28 -1.37 23.40
CA PHE A 132 -24.63 -2.16 22.37
C PHE A 132 -24.60 -1.42 21.02
N LEU A 133 -25.68 -0.73 20.65
CA LEU A 133 -25.74 0.10 19.44
C LEU A 133 -24.74 1.27 19.53
N GLU A 134 -24.73 2.01 20.65
CA GLU A 134 -23.78 3.11 20.86
C GLU A 134 -22.32 2.63 20.83
N PHE A 135 -22.04 1.46 21.38
CA PHE A 135 -20.72 0.84 21.33
C PHE A 135 -20.30 0.53 19.89
N GLN A 136 -21.16 -0.16 19.14
CA GLN A 136 -20.90 -0.51 17.73
C GLN A 136 -20.74 0.74 16.87
N GLU A 137 -21.59 1.75 17.09
CA GLU A 137 -21.50 3.01 16.40
C GLU A 137 -20.12 3.66 16.65
N LYS A 138 -19.74 3.87 17.91
CA LYS A 138 -18.46 4.48 18.28
C LYS A 138 -17.28 3.70 17.69
N ALA A 139 -17.30 2.37 17.78
CA ALA A 139 -16.25 1.50 17.24
C ALA A 139 -16.12 1.67 15.72
N LEU A 140 -17.22 1.55 14.98
CA LEU A 140 -17.21 1.70 13.52
C LEU A 140 -16.73 3.09 13.09
N THR A 141 -17.12 4.16 13.81
CA THR A 141 -16.64 5.51 13.47
C THR A 141 -15.16 5.71 13.68
N ARG A 142 -14.61 5.21 14.79
CA ARG A 142 -13.16 5.28 15.01
C ARG A 142 -12.40 4.54 13.91
N TRP A 143 -12.87 3.35 13.55
CA TRP A 143 -12.22 2.55 12.51
C TRP A 143 -12.18 3.22 11.15
N TYR A 144 -13.32 3.70 10.62
CA TYR A 144 -13.32 4.32 9.29
C TYR A 144 -12.54 5.64 9.27
N ILE A 145 -12.56 6.43 10.36
CA ILE A 145 -11.80 7.67 10.46
C ILE A 145 -10.31 7.37 10.40
N ILE A 146 -9.84 6.40 11.19
CA ILE A 146 -8.43 6.01 11.20
C ILE A 146 -8.03 5.47 9.83
N SER A 147 -8.80 4.56 9.24
CA SER A 147 -8.46 4.00 7.92
C SER A 147 -8.41 5.09 6.85
N PHE A 148 -9.44 5.92 6.70
CA PHE A 148 -9.42 6.96 5.66
C PHE A 148 -8.43 8.09 5.95
N GLY A 149 -8.07 8.31 7.22
CA GLY A 149 -6.99 9.23 7.60
C GLY A 149 -5.60 8.75 7.19
N LEU A 150 -5.35 7.43 7.18
CA LEU A 150 -4.06 6.86 6.75
C LEU A 150 -3.92 6.78 5.22
N VAL A 151 -5.02 6.70 4.47
CA VAL A 151 -5.02 6.64 2.99
C VAL A 151 -4.16 7.73 2.33
N PRO A 152 -4.30 9.04 2.63
CA PRO A 152 -3.47 10.07 2.00
C PRO A 152 -1.99 9.93 2.34
N VAL A 153 -1.65 9.44 3.54
CA VAL A 153 -0.26 9.19 3.95
C VAL A 153 0.34 8.06 3.10
N HIS A 154 -0.41 6.97 2.89
CA HIS A 154 0.02 5.89 2.00
C HIS A 154 0.20 6.36 0.54
N ILE A 155 -0.72 7.19 0.03
CA ILE A 155 -0.62 7.76 -1.32
C ILE A 155 0.64 8.63 -1.44
N ALA A 156 0.96 9.44 -0.42
CA ALA A 156 2.18 10.27 -0.41
C ALA A 156 3.45 9.41 -0.42
N ILE A 157 3.47 8.29 0.32
CA ILE A 157 4.61 7.35 0.33
C ILE A 157 4.76 6.67 -1.04
N MET A 158 3.67 6.23 -1.67
CA MET A 158 3.70 5.64 -3.01
C MET A 158 4.20 6.66 -4.05
N ALA A 159 3.70 7.90 -3.99
CA ALA A 159 4.16 8.96 -4.87
C ALA A 159 5.65 9.26 -4.68
N ALA A 160 6.14 9.31 -3.44
CA ALA A 160 7.55 9.48 -3.15
C ALA A 160 8.40 8.30 -3.67
N GLY A 161 7.93 7.05 -3.52
CA GLY A 161 8.58 5.87 -4.08
C GLY A 161 8.71 5.93 -5.61
N LEU A 162 7.63 6.27 -6.30
CA LEU A 162 7.61 6.44 -7.77
C LEU A 162 8.53 7.56 -8.26
N LEU A 163 8.61 8.68 -7.51
CA LEU A 163 9.52 9.79 -7.82
C LEU A 163 10.98 9.39 -7.60
N CYS A 164 11.30 8.71 -6.50
CA CYS A 164 12.66 8.23 -6.19
C CYS A 164 13.18 7.21 -7.22
N SER A 165 12.32 6.33 -7.71
CA SER A 165 12.65 5.34 -8.75
C SER A 165 12.96 5.97 -10.11
N ASN A 166 12.38 7.14 -10.43
CA ASN A 166 12.61 7.85 -11.69
C ASN A 166 13.70 8.94 -11.62
N HIS A 167 13.99 9.49 -10.43
CA HIS A 167 14.92 10.59 -10.25
C HIS A 167 16.40 10.18 -10.42
N VAL A 168 16.78 8.90 -10.22
CA VAL A 168 18.16 8.44 -10.52
C VAL A 168 18.22 7.83 -11.91
N THR A 169 17.97 8.64 -12.94
CA THR A 169 18.20 8.23 -14.33
C THR A 169 19.52 8.78 -14.85
N TYR A 170 20.10 8.08 -15.82
CA TYR A 170 21.42 8.29 -16.46
C TYR A 170 21.75 9.74 -16.90
N ARG A 171 20.78 10.67 -16.88
CA ARG A 171 20.95 12.08 -17.21
C ARG A 171 21.47 12.93 -16.03
N PHE A 172 21.27 12.51 -14.78
CA PHE A 172 21.80 13.23 -13.62
C PHE A 172 23.33 13.20 -13.64
N GLY A 173 23.94 14.38 -13.83
CA GLY A 173 25.39 14.56 -13.89
C GLY A 173 26.01 14.57 -15.29
N LYS A 174 25.28 14.23 -16.36
CA LYS A 174 25.85 14.17 -17.73
C LYS A 174 25.92 15.50 -18.50
N GLY A 175 25.67 16.62 -17.82
CA GLY A 175 25.92 17.97 -18.31
C GLY A 175 27.17 18.65 -17.71
N MET A 176 27.88 17.97 -16.80
CA MET A 176 29.12 18.50 -16.24
C MET A 176 30.27 18.21 -17.19
N MET A 177 30.84 19.26 -17.79
CA MET A 177 32.06 19.14 -18.59
C MET A 177 33.16 18.48 -17.72
N PRO A 178 33.74 17.36 -18.17
CA PRO A 178 34.78 16.66 -17.42
C PRO A 178 35.97 17.59 -17.18
N LYS A 179 36.60 17.51 -16.00
CA LYS A 179 37.72 18.38 -15.60
C LYS A 179 38.83 18.45 -16.65
N ALA A 180 39.08 17.35 -17.37
CA ALA A 180 40.08 17.26 -18.45
C ALA A 180 39.86 18.21 -19.65
N TYR A 181 38.64 18.76 -19.83
CA TYR A 181 38.32 19.71 -20.91
C TYR A 181 38.16 21.16 -20.43
N ARG A 182 38.39 21.46 -19.14
CA ARG A 182 38.31 22.86 -18.64
C ARG A 182 39.50 23.72 -19.08
N GLU A 183 40.66 23.11 -19.34
CA GLU A 183 41.90 23.83 -19.62
C GLU A 183 42.12 24.08 -21.12
N SER A 184 41.53 23.26 -22.00
CA SER A 184 41.70 23.37 -23.46
C SER A 184 40.85 24.48 -24.11
N ARG A 185 39.77 24.95 -23.47
CA ARG A 185 38.94 26.03 -24.01
C ARG A 185 39.65 27.40 -23.98
N ALA A 186 40.60 27.60 -23.08
CA ALA A 186 41.40 28.83 -23.05
C ALA A 186 42.47 28.86 -24.17
N VAL A 187 42.81 27.70 -24.75
CA VAL A 187 43.92 27.58 -25.73
C VAL A 187 43.43 27.61 -27.18
N VAL A 188 42.14 27.34 -27.46
CA VAL A 188 41.62 27.19 -28.84
C VAL A 188 41.04 28.48 -29.45
N MET A 189 40.98 29.60 -28.72
CA MET A 189 40.62 30.90 -29.31
C MET A 189 41.88 31.68 -29.70
N ASN A 190 42.63 31.16 -30.69
CA ASN A 190 43.67 31.94 -31.36
C ASN A 190 43.12 32.39 -32.75
N PRO A 191 42.84 33.69 -32.97
CA PRO A 191 42.17 34.17 -34.18
C PRO A 191 42.99 34.07 -35.48
N GLU A 192 44.24 33.60 -35.43
CA GLU A 192 45.11 33.55 -36.61
C GLU A 192 44.87 32.36 -37.56
N GLN A 193 44.04 31.37 -37.22
CA GLN A 193 43.83 30.18 -38.07
C GLN A 193 42.73 30.31 -39.13
N TYR A 194 42.02 31.44 -39.26
CA TYR A 194 40.98 31.61 -40.31
C TYR A 194 41.46 32.40 -41.55
N ALA A 195 42.74 32.82 -41.60
CA ALA A 195 43.25 33.68 -42.68
C ALA A 195 44.20 32.96 -43.66
N ARG A 196 43.94 31.68 -44.00
CA ARG A 196 44.58 31.02 -45.15
C ARG A 196 43.59 30.17 -45.94
#